data_AF-A0A2V5QAQ0-F1
#
_entry.id   AF-A0A2V5QAQ0-F1
#
_cell.length_a   1.000
_cell.length_b   1.000
_cell.length_c   1.000
_cell.angle_alpha   90.00
_cell.angle_beta   90.00
_cell.angle_gamma   90.00
#
_symmetry.space_group_name_H-M   'P 1'
#
loop_
_entity.id
_entity.type
_entity.pdbx_description
1 polymer ?
#
loop_
_entity_poly.entity_id
_entity_poly.type
_entity_poly.pdbx_seq_one_letter_code
_entity_poly.pdbx_strand_id
1 'polypeptide(L)' 'KKQAKANVKTAICAVAELLGNTPAICRKCYVYPGIVEAYLSGRLVFGFRDTIKNPDKTKLRAVESAVVTFLCAQRSNT' A
#
# COMPACT_ATOMS: atom_id res chain seq x y z
N LYS A 1 -16.63 5.69 5.17
CA LYS A 1 -15.96 5.76 3.83
C LYS A 1 -15.36 7.13 3.49
N LYS A 2 -15.98 8.28 3.87
CA LYS A 2 -15.43 9.63 3.59
C LYS A 2 -14.01 9.82 4.13
N GLN A 3 -13.76 9.40 5.38
CA GLN A 3 -12.43 9.48 5.99
C GLN A 3 -11.36 8.68 5.24
N ALA A 4 -11.65 7.44 4.83
CA ALA A 4 -10.70 6.62 4.09
C ALA A 4 -10.29 7.26 2.75
N LYS A 5 -11.24 7.84 2.02
CA LYS A 5 -10.95 8.60 0.78
C LYS A 5 -10.09 9.83 1.06
N ALA A 6 -10.36 10.56 2.15
CA ALA A 6 -9.54 11.70 2.56
C ALA A 6 -8.11 11.28 2.89
N ASN A 7 -7.93 10.19 3.64
CA ASN A 7 -6.62 9.66 3.99
C ASN A 7 -5.81 9.28 2.75
N VAL A 8 -6.43 8.61 1.77
CA VAL A 8 -5.77 8.28 0.50
C VAL A 8 -5.36 9.54 -0.25
N LYS A 9 -6.23 10.55 -0.31
CA LYS A 9 -5.90 11.84 -0.97
C LYS A 9 -4.68 12.48 -0.31
N THR A 10 -4.67 12.56 1.03
CA THR A 10 -3.55 13.14 1.78
C THR A 10 -2.25 12.39 1.51
N ALA A 11 -2.28 11.05 1.55
CA ALA A 11 -1.09 10.23 1.29
C ALA A 11 -0.55 10.43 -0.14
N ILE A 12 -1.42 10.45 -1.15
CA ILE A 12 -1.00 10.66 -2.55
C ILE A 12 -0.42 12.07 -2.73
N CYS A 13 -1.04 13.10 -2.15
CA CYS A 13 -0.52 14.47 -2.24
C CYS A 13 0.88 14.58 -1.62
N ALA A 14 1.09 14.01 -0.44
CA ALA A 14 2.39 14.04 0.23
C ALA A 14 3.50 13.34 -0.59
N VAL A 15 3.19 12.19 -1.20
CA VAL A 15 4.16 11.48 -2.05
C VAL A 15 4.39 12.22 -3.37
N ALA A 16 3.35 12.86 -3.92
CA ALA A 16 3.47 13.67 -5.12
C ALA A 16 4.41 14.86 -4.91
N GLU A 17 4.29 15.55 -3.76
CA GLU A 17 5.20 16.62 -3.35
C GLU A 17 6.64 16.11 -3.18
N LEU A 18 6.83 14.97 -2.51
CA LEU A 18 8.16 14.38 -2.31
C LEU A 18 8.84 13.99 -3.63
N LEU A 19 8.08 13.49 -4.59
CA LEU A 19 8.58 13.04 -5.89
C LEU A 19 8.61 14.15 -6.95
N GLY A 20 8.17 15.37 -6.64
CA GLY A 20 8.09 16.48 -7.59
C GLY A 20 7.09 16.24 -8.74
N ASN A 21 6.03 15.48 -8.49
CA ASN A 21 5.01 15.10 -9.48
C ASN A 21 3.63 15.64 -9.10
N THR A 22 2.68 15.64 -10.04
CA THR A 22 1.27 15.95 -9.69
C THR A 22 0.61 14.76 -9.00
N PRO A 23 -0.41 14.96 -8.15
CA PRO A 23 -1.15 13.85 -7.52
C PRO A 23 -1.74 12.85 -8.53
N ALA A 24 -2.12 13.34 -9.72
CA ALA A 24 -2.62 12.49 -10.79
C ALA A 24 -1.53 11.55 -11.34
N ILE A 25 -0.32 12.07 -11.59
CA ILE A 25 0.83 11.27 -12.04
C ILE A 25 1.29 10.32 -10.93
N CYS A 26 1.38 10.79 -9.68
CA CYS A 26 1.72 9.96 -8.53
C CYS A 26 0.79 8.75 -8.43
N ARG A 27 -0.53 8.98 -8.51
CA ARG A 27 -1.54 7.92 -8.44
C ARG A 27 -1.46 6.94 -9.61
N LYS A 28 -1.16 7.41 -10.82
CA LYS A 28 -1.14 6.58 -12.03
C LYS A 28 0.14 5.74 -12.16
N CYS A 29 1.29 6.31 -11.81
CA CYS A 29 2.59 5.73 -12.14
C CYS A 29 3.33 5.10 -10.96
N TYR A 30 3.05 5.53 -9.72
CA TYR A 30 3.81 5.12 -8.53
C TYR A 30 3.01 4.28 -7.54
N VAL A 31 1.68 4.36 -7.58
CA VAL A 31 0.81 3.67 -6.61
C VAL A 31 0.12 2.49 -7.27
N TYR A 32 0.31 1.29 -6.72
CA TYR A 32 -0.43 0.11 -7.16
C TYR A 32 -1.92 0.22 -6.79
N PRO A 33 -2.87 0.20 -7.75
CA PRO A 33 -4.28 0.50 -7.48
C PRO A 33 -4.93 -0.45 -6.47
N GLY A 34 -4.54 -1.73 -6.47
CA GLY A 34 -5.08 -2.72 -5.55
C GLY A 34 -4.83 -2.39 -4.07
N ILE A 35 -3.75 -1.65 -3.74
CA ILE A 35 -3.50 -1.23 -2.34
C ILE A 35 -4.52 -0.18 -1.88
N VAL A 36 -4.92 0.72 -2.79
CA VAL A 36 -5.91 1.76 -2.52
C VAL A 36 -7.29 1.12 -2.38
N GLU A 37 -7.62 0.17 -3.24
CA GLU A 37 -8.88 -0.57 -3.19
C GLU A 37 -9.00 -1.42 -1.92
N ALA A 38 -7.92 -2.11 -1.52
CA ALA A 38 -7.86 -2.85 -0.26
C ALA A 38 -8.14 -1.92 0.93
N TYR A 39 -7.44 -0.78 1.00
CA TYR A 39 -7.63 0.22 2.04
C TYR A 39 -9.07 0.77 2.08
N LEU A 40 -9.63 1.12 0.92
CA LEU A 40 -10.99 1.67 0.83
C LEU A 40 -12.09 0.64 1.14
N SER A 41 -11.82 -0.65 0.88
CA SER A 41 -12.73 -1.75 1.22
C SER A 41 -12.64 -2.18 2.70
N GLY A 42 -11.73 -1.60 3.48
CA GLY A 42 -11.48 -2.02 4.86
C GLY A 42 -10.85 -3.41 4.97
N ARG A 43 -10.44 -3.99 3.82
CA ARG A 43 -9.64 -5.21 3.80
C ARG A 43 -8.24 -4.80 4.22
N LEU A 44 -7.88 -5.15 5.46
CA LEU A 44 -6.50 -5.03 5.92
C LEU A 44 -5.61 -5.73 4.90
N VAL A 45 -4.56 -5.04 4.47
CA VAL A 45 -3.49 -5.57 3.63
C VAL A 45 -2.96 -6.82 4.34
N PHE A 46 -3.37 -8.00 3.86
CA PHE A 46 -3.04 -9.30 4.42
C PHE A 46 -1.50 -9.40 4.51
N GLY A 47 -0.97 -9.62 5.71
CA GLY A 47 0.48 -9.57 5.97
C GLY A 47 0.93 -8.50 6.96
N PHE A 48 0.21 -7.37 7.13
CA PHE A 48 0.63 -6.34 8.12
C PHE A 48 0.62 -6.82 9.58
N ARG A 49 -0.21 -7.82 9.92
CA ARG A 49 -0.25 -8.43 11.26
C ARG A 49 0.74 -9.58 11.43
N ASP A 50 1.01 -10.34 10.37
CA ASP A 50 1.84 -11.56 10.43
C ASP A 50 3.34 -11.28 10.25
N THR A 51 3.72 -10.23 9.52
CA THR A 51 5.15 -9.87 9.35
C THR A 51 5.78 -9.27 10.61
N ILE A 52 4.97 -8.88 11.61
CA ILE A 52 5.44 -8.53 12.96
C ILE A 52 5.96 -9.78 13.70
N LYS A 53 5.47 -10.99 13.36
CA LYS A 53 5.79 -12.23 14.09
C LYS A 53 7.04 -12.96 13.61
N ASN A 54 7.54 -12.71 12.41
CA ASN A 54 8.72 -13.42 11.89
C ASN A 54 9.60 -12.51 11.00
N PRO A 55 10.50 -11.71 11.59
CA PRO A 55 11.40 -10.83 10.84
C PRO A 55 12.55 -11.55 10.12
N ASP A 56 12.71 -12.88 10.29
CA ASP A 56 14.02 -13.54 10.10
C ASP A 56 14.26 -14.23 8.74
N LYS A 57 13.43 -13.99 7.71
CA LYS A 57 13.66 -14.60 6.36
C LYS A 57 13.99 -13.61 5.24
N THR A 58 13.94 -12.30 5.49
CA THR A 58 14.21 -11.29 4.45
C THR A 58 14.86 -10.04 5.05
N LYS A 59 15.82 -9.40 4.36
CA LYS A 59 16.42 -8.09 4.72
C LYS A 59 15.44 -6.91 4.64
N LEU A 60 14.14 -7.15 4.77
CA LEU A 60 13.08 -6.18 4.56
C LEU A 60 12.53 -5.70 5.90
N ARG A 61 12.20 -4.41 5.98
CA ARG A 61 11.45 -3.87 7.11
C ARG A 61 10.06 -4.51 7.16
N ALA A 62 9.45 -4.56 8.34
CA ALA A 62 8.11 -5.16 8.52
C ALA A 62 7.06 -4.61 7.54
N VAL A 63 7.13 -3.31 7.25
CA VAL A 63 6.26 -2.63 6.27
C VAL A 63 6.51 -3.08 4.82
N GLU A 64 7.77 -3.30 4.45
CA GLU A 64 8.15 -3.76 3.10
C GLU A 64 7.72 -5.22 2.91
N SER A 65 7.99 -6.06 3.91
CA SER A 65 7.55 -7.46 3.92
C SER A 65 6.03 -7.56 3.78
N ALA A 66 5.27 -6.74 4.52
CA ALA A 66 3.80 -6.75 4.44
C ALA A 66 3.28 -6.39 3.06
N VAL A 67 3.89 -5.39 2.40
CA VAL A 67 3.53 -5.02 1.03
C VAL A 67 3.87 -6.14 0.05
N VAL A 68 5.04 -6.79 0.19
CA VAL A 68 5.42 -7.93 -0.65
C VAL A 68 4.43 -9.09 -0.49
N THR A 69 4.11 -9.47 0.75
CA THR A 69 3.11 -10.52 1.02
C THR A 69 1.77 -10.20 0.39
N PHE A 70 1.30 -8.96 0.52
CA PHE A 70 0.05 -8.53 -0.11
C PHE A 70 0.10 -8.63 -1.63
N LEU A 71 1.17 -8.15 -2.26
CA LEU A 71 1.32 -8.21 -3.72
C LEU A 71 1.40 -9.65 -4.22
N CYS A 72 2.08 -10.54 -3.49
CA CYS A 72 2.10 -11.97 -3.78
C CYS A 72 0.71 -12.59 -3.68
N ALA A 73 -0.06 -12.27 -2.64
CA ALA A 73 -1.42 -12.75 -2.48
C ALA A 73 -2.37 -12.27 -3.59
N GLN A 74 -2.17 -11.04 -4.11
CA GLN A 74 -2.95 -10.52 -5.23
C GLN A 74 -2.61 -11.19 -6.57
N ARG A 75 -1.36 -11.64 -6.77
CA ARG A 75 -0.96 -12.39 -7.97
C ARG A 75 -1.64 -13.75 -8.08
N SER A 76 -2.01 -14.37 -6.97
CA SER A 76 -2.71 -15.67 -6.96
C SER A 76 -4.23 -15.58 -7.19
N ASN A 77 -4.79 -14.36 -7.23
CA ASN A 77 -6.22 -14.11 -7.38
C ASN A 77 -6.62 -13.71 -8.82
N THR A 78 -5.71 -13.85 -9.78
CA THR A 78 -5.94 -13.69 -11.23
C THR A 78 -5.63 -15.01 -11.92
#